data_AF-A0A009MPB3-F1
#
_entry.id   AF-A0A009MPB3-F1
#
_cell.length_a   1.000
_cell.length_b   1.000
_cell.length_c   1.000
_cell.angle_alpha   90.00
_cell.angle_beta   90.00
_cell.angle_gamma   90.00
#
_symmetry.space_group_name_H-M   'P 1'
#
loop_
_entity.id
_entity.type
_entity.pdbx_description
1 polymer ?
#
loop_
_entity_poly.entity_id
_entity_poly.type
_entity_poly.pdbx_seq_one_letter_code
_entity_poly.pdbx_strand_id
1 'polypeptide(L)'
;MLSTIREQWFSNIRGDVLAGIVVALALIPEAIAFSIIAGVDPKVGLYASFCIAVVIAFVGGRPGMISGATGAMALLMVTLVKE
;
A
#
# COMPACT_ATOMS: atom_id res chain seq x y z
N MET A 1 22.64 -13.97 0.54
CA MET A 1 21.45 -13.52 -0.22
C MET A 1 20.28 -14.48 -0.04
N LEU A 2 20.40 -15.76 -0.43
CA LEU A 2 19.34 -16.77 -0.19
C LEU A 2 19.05 -17.03 1.30
N SER A 3 20.08 -17.03 2.16
CA SER A 3 19.93 -17.13 3.62
C SER A 3 19.17 -15.94 4.22
N THR A 4 19.49 -14.73 3.75
CA THR A 4 18.84 -13.48 4.17
C THR A 4 17.37 -13.45 3.80
N ILE A 5 16.99 -13.92 2.61
CA ILE A 5 15.58 -14.02 2.19
C ILE A 5 14.83 -15.04 3.05
N ARG A 6 15.44 -16.18 3.39
CA ARG A 6 14.83 -17.16 4.28
C ARG A 6 14.63 -16.63 5.69
N GLU A 7 15.61 -15.92 6.26
CA GLU A 7 15.43 -15.28 7.56
C GLU A 7 14.35 -14.20 7.49
N GLN A 8 14.33 -13.37 6.45
CA GLN A 8 13.31 -12.32 6.28
C GLN A 8 11.88 -12.88 6.19
N TRP A 9 11.67 -13.98 5.47
CA TRP A 9 10.33 -14.56 5.26
C TRP A 9 9.85 -15.46 6.41
N PHE A 10 10.77 -16.10 7.15
CA PHE A 10 10.41 -17.13 8.12
C PHE A 10 10.82 -16.81 9.57
N SER A 11 11.53 -15.70 9.83
CA SER A 11 11.97 -15.32 11.18
C SER A 11 10.79 -14.95 12.10
N ASN A 12 9.82 -14.17 11.62
CA ASN A 12 8.77 -13.63 12.49
C ASN A 12 7.37 -13.60 11.85
N ILE A 13 6.88 -14.78 11.49
CA ILE A 13 5.56 -14.97 10.87
C ILE A 13 4.42 -14.34 11.69
N ARG A 14 4.49 -14.40 13.03
CA ARG A 14 3.46 -13.80 13.91
C ARG A 14 3.48 -12.27 13.82
N GLY A 15 4.67 -11.68 13.89
CA GLY A 15 4.85 -10.23 13.77
C GLY A 15 4.41 -9.73 12.40
N ASP A 16 4.79 -10.42 11.33
CA ASP A 16 4.49 -10.03 9.95
C ASP A 16 2.99 -10.11 9.64
N VAL A 17 2.30 -11.13 10.13
CA VAL A 17 0.85 -11.26 9.99
C VAL A 17 0.12 -10.15 10.76
N LEU A 18 0.52 -9.89 12.00
CA LEU A 18 -0.09 -8.81 12.80
C LEU A 18 0.16 -7.44 12.16
N ALA A 19 1.40 -7.16 11.72
CA ALA A 19 1.76 -5.94 11.03
C ALA A 19 0.96 -5.78 9.73
N GLY A 20 0.85 -6.83 8.92
CA GLY A 20 0.07 -6.81 7.69
C GLY A 20 -1.41 -6.51 7.93
N ILE A 21 -2.03 -7.13 8.94
CA ILE A 21 -3.44 -6.86 9.30
C ILE A 21 -3.62 -5.42 9.77
N VAL A 22 -2.75 -4.93 10.66
CA VAL A 22 -2.84 -3.57 11.19
C VAL A 22 -2.69 -2.54 10.07
N VAL A 23 -1.74 -2.73 9.16
CA VAL A 23 -1.56 -1.80 8.04
C VAL A 23 -2.71 -1.90 7.03
N ALA A 24 -3.22 -3.11 6.74
CA ALA A 24 -4.39 -3.26 5.88
C ALA A 24 -5.61 -2.51 6.44
N LEU A 25 -5.85 -2.58 7.75
CA LEU A 25 -6.91 -1.84 8.40
C LEU A 25 -6.69 -0.32 8.38
N ALA A 26 -5.43 0.13 8.52
CA ALA A 26 -5.08 1.55 8.43
C ALA A 26 -5.22 2.13 7.00
N LEU A 27 -4.95 1.31 5.98
CA LEU A 27 -5.01 1.73 4.56
C LEU A 27 -6.44 1.98 4.06
N ILE A 28 -7.46 1.34 4.65
CA ILE A 28 -8.86 1.52 4.23
C ILE A 28 -9.30 2.98 4.34
N PRO A 29 -9.26 3.63 5.53
CA PRO A 29 -9.65 5.03 5.65
C PRO A 29 -8.68 5.98 4.91
N GLU A 30 -7.38 5.64 4.85
CA GLU A 30 -6.38 6.45 4.14
C GLU A 30 -6.66 6.53 2.63
N ALA A 31 -6.91 5.39 1.99
CA ALA A 31 -7.24 5.33 0.56
C ALA A 31 -8.55 6.04 0.23
N ILE A 32 -9.55 5.97 1.11
CA ILE A 32 -10.83 6.68 0.94
C ILE A 32 -10.61 8.19 1.02
N ALA A 33 -9.89 8.67 2.04
CA ALA A 33 -9.62 10.09 2.22
C ALA A 33 -8.85 10.68 1.03
N PHE A 34 -7.82 9.98 0.55
CA PHE A 34 -7.03 10.43 -0.60
C PHE A 34 -7.80 10.39 -1.92
N SER A 35 -8.70 9.42 -2.11
CA SER A 35 -9.56 9.39 -3.31
C SER A 35 -10.51 10.59 -3.35
N ILE A 36 -11.10 10.94 -2.20
CA ILE A 36 -11.97 12.11 -2.06
C ILE A 36 -11.19 13.39 -2.37
N ILE A 37 -9.98 13.53 -1.85
CA ILE A 37 -9.11 14.68 -2.15
C ILE A 37 -8.80 14.74 -3.65
N ALA A 38 -8.47 13.60 -4.28
CA ALA A 38 -8.18 13.48 -5.70
C ALA A 38 -9.40 13.69 -6.62
N GLY A 39 -10.62 13.77 -6.09
CA GLY A 39 -11.85 13.92 -6.88
C GLY A 39 -12.28 12.66 -7.63
N VAL A 40 -11.75 11.49 -7.25
CA VAL A 40 -12.07 10.18 -7.86
C VAL A 40 -12.94 9.35 -6.92
N ASP A 41 -13.69 8.39 -7.48
CA ASP A 41 -14.52 7.49 -6.67
C ASP A 41 -13.63 6.71 -5.66
N PRO A 42 -13.99 6.65 -4.36
CA PRO A 42 -13.23 5.94 -3.33
C PRO A 42 -12.90 4.48 -3.66
N LYS A 43 -13.72 3.82 -4.48
CA LYS A 43 -13.46 2.45 -4.95
C LYS A 43 -12.16 2.37 -5.74
N VAL A 44 -11.84 3.38 -6.55
CA VAL A 44 -10.64 3.42 -7.38
C VAL A 44 -9.38 3.44 -6.51
N GLY A 45 -9.34 4.24 -5.45
CA GLY A 45 -8.19 4.29 -4.55
C GLY A 45 -7.99 3.01 -3.73
N LEU A 46 -9.09 2.34 -3.36
CA LEU A 46 -9.04 1.02 -2.72
C LEU A 46 -8.47 -0.05 -3.67
N TYR A 47 -8.95 -0.11 -4.92
CA TYR A 47 -8.41 -1.04 -5.91
C TYR A 47 -6.95 -0.75 -6.25
N ALA A 48 -6.58 0.52 -6.41
CA ALA A 48 -5.20 0.90 -6.67
C ALA A 48 -4.26 0.49 -5.53
N SER A 49 -4.63 0.80 -4.28
CA SER A 49 -3.84 0.44 -3.11
C SER A 49 -3.68 -1.07 -2.95
N PHE A 50 -4.74 -1.84 -3.20
CA PHE A 50 -4.68 -3.30 -3.18
C PHE A 50 -3.72 -3.85 -4.26
N CYS A 51 -3.86 -3.41 -5.50
CA CYS A 51 -2.99 -3.83 -6.60
C CYS A 51 -1.51 -3.50 -6.31
N ILE A 52 -1.22 -2.30 -5.83
CA ILE A 52 0.16 -1.89 -5.49
C ILE A 52 0.72 -2.74 -4.34
N ALA A 53 -0.07 -2.97 -3.29
CA ALA A 53 0.35 -3.78 -2.14
C ALA A 53 0.71 -5.21 -2.58
N VAL A 54 -0.11 -5.82 -3.44
CA VAL A 54 0.16 -7.17 -3.99
C VAL A 54 1.43 -7.17 -4.83
N VAL A 55 1.59 -6.21 -5.75
CA VAL A 55 2.77 -6.14 -6.63
C VAL A 55 4.06 -5.93 -5.81
N ILE A 56 4.05 -5.03 -4.84
CA ILE A 56 5.22 -4.71 -4.01
C ILE A 56 5.54 -5.83 -3.02
N ALA A 57 4.56 -6.63 -2.59
CA ALA A 57 4.84 -7.83 -1.79
C ALA A 57 5.75 -8.84 -2.53
N PHE A 58 5.67 -8.90 -3.87
CA PHE A 58 6.53 -9.78 -4.68
C PHE A 58 7.78 -9.10 -5.23
N VAL A 59 7.65 -7.85 -5.69
CA VAL A 59 8.71 -7.14 -6.43
C VAL A 59 9.50 -6.17 -5.53
N GLY A 60 9.04 -5.94 -4.29
CA GLY A 60 9.63 -4.99 -3.35
C GLY A 60 11.06 -5.36 -2.93
N GLY A 61 11.96 -4.38 -2.97
CA GLY A 61 13.38 -4.58 -2.63
C GLY A 61 13.74 -4.32 -1.16
N ARG A 62 12.83 -3.75 -0.36
CA ARG A 62 13.07 -3.42 1.06
C ARG A 62 11.97 -4.00 1.96
N PRO A 63 12.31 -4.98 2.79
CA PRO A 63 11.38 -5.59 3.72
C PRO A 63 10.82 -4.58 4.73
N GLY A 64 9.51 -4.68 5.02
CA GLY A 64 8.80 -3.80 5.94
C GLY A 64 8.35 -2.46 5.36
N MET A 65 8.64 -2.15 4.09
CA MET A 65 8.06 -0.98 3.42
C MET A 65 6.73 -1.35 2.76
N ILE A 66 5.72 -0.50 2.96
CA ILE A 66 4.44 -0.56 2.23
C ILE A 66 4.39 0.54 1.18
N SER A 67 3.82 0.21 0.03
CA SER A 67 3.55 1.14 -1.04
C SER A 67 2.05 1.10 -1.35
N GLY A 68 1.45 2.25 -1.60
CA GLY A 68 0.01 2.41 -1.79
C GLY A 68 -0.36 3.83 -2.21
N ALA A 69 -1.65 4.16 -2.15
CA ALA A 69 -2.11 5.52 -2.40
C ALA A 69 -1.58 6.46 -1.30
N THR A 70 -0.69 7.39 -1.66
CA THR A 70 -0.16 8.42 -0.75
C THR A 70 -0.77 9.77 -1.06
N GLY A 71 -0.88 10.64 -0.05
CA GLY A 71 -1.41 12.00 -0.21
C GLY A 71 -0.66 12.83 -1.25
N ALA A 72 0.65 12.63 -1.39
CA ALA A 72 1.46 13.30 -2.41
C ALA A 72 0.98 12.98 -3.84
N MET A 73 0.67 11.70 -4.12
CA MET A 73 0.12 11.30 -5.41
C MET A 73 -1.32 11.78 -5.59
N ALA A 74 -2.15 11.75 -4.53
CA ALA A 74 -3.53 12.20 -4.60
C ALA A 74 -3.65 13.68 -4.98
N LEU A 75 -2.79 14.54 -4.45
CA LEU A 75 -2.75 15.97 -4.79
C LEU A 75 -2.40 16.22 -6.27
N LEU A 76 -1.47 15.43 -6.83
CA LEU A 76 -1.13 15.52 -8.26
C LEU A 76 -2.28 15.03 -9.14
N MET A 77 -3.02 14.00 -8.70
CA MET A 77 -4.16 13.47 -9.44
C MET A 77 -5.30 14.49 -9.53
N VAL A 78 -5.51 15.36 -8.55
CA VAL A 78 -6.51 16.45 -8.62
C VAL A 78 -6.32 17.28 -9.87
N THR A 79 -5.09 17.65 -10.19
CA THR A 79 -4.80 18.50 -11.36
C THR A 79 -4.87 17.74 -12.68
N LEU A 80 -4.56 16.44 -12.66
CA LEU A 80 -4.52 15.59 -13.85
C LEU A 80 -5.89 15.01 -14.24
N VAL A 81 -6.80 14.80 -13.28
CA VAL A 81 -8.15 14.27 -13.50
C VAL A 81 -9.16 15.37 -13.82
N LYS A 82 -8.82 16.64 -13.57
CA LYS A 82 -9.70 17.78 -13.82
C LYS A 82 -9.74 18.23 -15.29
N GLU A 83 -8.98 17.57 -16.17
CA GLU A 83 -9.08 17.66 -17.63
C GLU A 83 -9.62 16.35 -18.21
#